data_AF-A0A7S7NKI7-F1
#
_entry.id   AF-A0A7S7NKI7-F1
#
_cell.length_a   1.000
_cell.length_b   1.000
_cell.length_c   1.000
_cell.angle_alpha   90.00
_cell.angle_beta   90.00
_cell.angle_gamma   90.00
#
_symmetry.space_group_name_H-M   'P 1'
#
loop_
_entity.id
_entity.type
_entity.pdbx_description
1 polymer ?
#
loop_
_entity_poly.entity_id
_entity_poly.type
_entity_poly.pdbx_seq_one_letter_code
_entity_poly.pdbx_strand_id
1 'polypeptide(L)'
;MKTMCSHEQDVLAAQRNDAWTEELREHLAECGDCAETLMVAGFLQEAAATAEAPVQEPGLVWWKMQLRARRDDAARAARPVVVAERAAMAVVGLGLLGGIAWMSAEAAVAAIGLVVLSAMAGSVVWFAWSRH
;
A
#
# COMPACT_ATOMS: atom_id res chain seq x y z
N MET A 1 -12.98 39.25 -11.22
CA MET A 1 -12.73 38.49 -12.46
C MET A 1 -11.45 39.06 -13.05
N LYS A 2 -10.31 38.38 -12.92
CA LYS A 2 -9.00 38.89 -13.37
C LYS A 2 -9.02 38.86 -14.91
N THR A 3 -9.12 40.03 -15.54
CA THR A 3 -9.01 40.16 -16.99
C THR A 3 -7.58 39.78 -17.37
N MET A 4 -7.41 38.67 -18.09
CA MET A 4 -6.11 38.25 -18.60
C MET A 4 -5.55 39.38 -19.47
N CYS A 5 -4.32 39.83 -19.16
CA CYS A 5 -3.64 40.80 -19.99
C CYS A 5 -3.35 40.16 -21.36
N SER A 6 -3.66 40.87 -22.45
CA SER A 6 -3.42 40.36 -23.81
C SER A 6 -1.94 40.11 -24.10
N HIS A 7 -1.04 40.87 -23.48
CA HIS A 7 0.42 40.79 -23.71
C HIS A 7 1.14 39.81 -22.78
N GLU A 8 0.41 39.13 -21.89
CA GLU A 8 1.01 38.22 -20.89
C GLU A 8 1.85 37.11 -21.55
N GLN A 9 1.35 36.53 -22.64
CA GLN A 9 2.08 35.47 -23.36
C GLN A 9 3.34 36.01 -24.07
N ASP A 10 3.27 37.22 -24.62
CA ASP A 10 4.39 37.86 -25.32
C ASP A 10 5.51 38.21 -24.34
N VAL A 11 5.16 38.75 -23.17
CA VAL A 11 6.09 39.03 -22.06
C VAL A 11 6.76 37.74 -21.58
N LEU A 12 6.01 36.65 -21.39
CA LEU A 12 6.56 35.35 -20.99
C LEU A 12 7.46 34.74 -22.07
N ALA A 13 7.14 34.93 -23.36
CA ALA A 13 7.96 34.47 -24.46
C ALA A 13 9.27 35.27 -24.57
N ALA A 14 9.20 36.59 -24.42
CA ALA A 14 10.37 37.47 -24.36
C ALA A 14 11.30 37.09 -23.21
N GLN A 15 10.75 36.81 -22.01
CA GLN A 15 11.54 36.34 -20.87
C GLN A 15 12.21 34.97 -21.10
N ARG A 16 11.58 34.05 -21.83
CA ARG A 16 12.16 32.72 -22.12
C ARG A 16 13.27 32.76 -23.15
N ASN A 17 13.15 33.65 -24.14
CA ASN A 17 14.04 33.70 -25.31
C ASN A 17 15.01 34.90 -25.27
N ASP A 18 14.96 35.71 -24.22
CA ASP A 18 15.65 37.00 -24.08
C ASP A 18 15.36 37.96 -25.26
N ALA A 19 14.11 37.97 -25.74
CA ALA A 19 13.68 38.67 -26.96
C ALA A 19 12.77 39.88 -26.66
N TRP A 20 13.29 40.84 -25.89
CA TRP A 20 12.54 42.01 -25.40
C TRP A 20 12.50 43.17 -26.40
N THR A 21 11.30 43.56 -26.83
CA THR A 21 11.06 44.81 -27.57
C THR A 21 10.83 45.99 -26.62
N GLU A 22 10.92 47.21 -27.15
CA GLU A 22 10.67 48.41 -26.36
C GLU A 22 9.20 48.51 -25.91
N GLU A 23 8.25 48.13 -26.78
CA GLU A 23 6.82 48.18 -26.43
C GLU A 23 6.48 47.24 -25.26
N LEU A 24 7.14 46.07 -25.18
CA LEU A 24 6.94 45.13 -24.08
C LEU A 24 7.54 45.63 -22.76
N ARG A 25 8.64 46.39 -22.80
CA ARG A 25 9.25 47.01 -21.61
C ARG A 25 8.37 48.14 -21.08
N GLU A 26 7.84 48.98 -21.96
CA GLU A 26 6.89 50.02 -21.60
C GLU A 26 5.62 49.42 -20.98
N HIS A 27 5.07 48.37 -21.60
CA HIS A 27 3.90 47.65 -21.05
C HIS A 27 4.16 47.10 -19.65
N LEU A 28 5.34 46.52 -19.39
CA LEU A 28 5.71 46.00 -18.07
C LEU A 28 5.76 47.08 -16.99
N ALA A 29 6.14 48.31 -17.34
CA ALA A 29 6.17 49.43 -16.40
C ALA A 29 4.76 49.86 -15.97
N GLU A 30 3.76 49.65 -16.83
CA GLU A 30 2.37 50.07 -16.61
C GLU A 30 1.47 48.92 -16.13
N CYS A 31 1.85 47.66 -16.35
CA CYS A 31 1.03 46.49 -16.06
C CYS A 31 1.55 45.68 -14.86
N GLY A 32 0.90 45.85 -13.71
CA GLY A 32 1.23 45.11 -12.48
C GLY A 32 1.06 43.59 -12.60
N ASP A 33 0.09 43.12 -13.39
CA ASP A 33 -0.14 41.67 -13.61
C ASP A 33 1.04 41.03 -14.37
N CYS A 34 1.53 41.69 -15.43
CA CYS A 34 2.69 41.21 -16.17
C CYS A 34 3.97 41.27 -15.33
N ALA A 35 4.13 42.27 -14.46
CA ALA A 35 5.26 42.36 -13.54
C ALA A 35 5.28 41.23 -12.50
N GLU A 36 4.12 40.88 -11.93
CA GLU A 36 3.98 39.72 -11.03
C GLU A 36 4.31 38.41 -11.76
N THR A 37 3.71 38.20 -12.93
CA THR A 37 3.96 37.02 -13.77
C THR A 37 5.45 36.91 -14.13
N LEU A 38 6.12 38.02 -14.43
CA LEU A 38 7.56 38.04 -14.74
C LEU A 38 8.41 37.65 -13.54
N MET A 39 8.07 38.14 -12.34
CA MET A 39 8.77 37.78 -11.10
C MET A 39 8.72 36.27 -10.86
N VAL A 40 7.54 35.66 -10.98
CA VAL A 40 7.36 34.21 -10.80
C VAL A 40 8.08 33.44 -11.89
N ALA A 41 7.98 33.87 -13.15
CA ALA A 41 8.66 33.23 -14.27
C ALA A 41 10.17 33.26 -14.12
N GLY A 42 10.74 34.40 -13.72
CA GLY A 42 12.17 34.55 -13.46
C GLY A 42 12.66 33.65 -12.33
N PHE A 43 11.92 33.59 -11.22
CA PHE A 43 12.23 32.67 -10.12
C PHE A 43 12.25 31.20 -10.57
N LEU A 44 11.26 30.78 -11.37
CA LEU A 44 11.20 29.41 -11.88
C LEU A 44 12.33 29.09 -12.86
N GLN A 45 12.72 30.05 -13.70
CA GLN A 45 13.86 29.89 -14.62
C GLN A 45 15.18 29.75 -13.86
N GLU A 46 15.42 30.57 -12.84
CA GLU A 46 16.61 30.49 -12.00
C GLU A 46 16.66 29.16 -11.21
N ALA A 47 15.52 28.74 -10.65
CA ALA A 47 15.39 27.46 -9.99
C ALA A 47 15.65 26.27 -10.95
N ALA A 48 15.23 26.40 -12.21
CA ALA A 48 15.52 25.40 -13.23
C ALA A 48 17.01 25.41 -13.66
N ALA A 49 17.65 26.58 -13.73
CA ALA A 49 19.07 26.72 -14.07
C ALA A 49 20.00 26.17 -12.98
N THR A 50 19.60 26.29 -11.71
CA THR A 50 20.33 25.77 -10.54
C THR A 50 20.00 24.31 -10.21
N ALA A 51 19.08 23.68 -10.95
CA ALA A 51 18.73 22.28 -10.74
C ALA A 51 19.93 21.38 -11.11
N GLU A 52 20.52 20.75 -10.10
CA GLU A 52 21.71 19.91 -10.20
C GLU A 52 21.52 18.62 -11.03
N ALA A 53 20.27 18.23 -11.25
CA ALA A 53 19.91 17.07 -12.05
C ALA A 53 19.02 17.50 -13.23
N PRO A 54 19.28 16.99 -14.45
CA PRO A 54 18.40 17.24 -15.58
C PRO A 54 16.99 16.76 -15.22
N VAL A 55 16.03 17.69 -15.24
CA VAL A 55 14.63 17.40 -14.98
C VAL A 55 14.18 16.41 -16.06
N GLN A 56 13.83 15.19 -15.65
CA GLN A 56 13.29 14.20 -16.57
C GLN A 56 11.99 14.72 -17.19
N GLU A 57 11.67 14.25 -18.40
CA GLU A 57 10.49 14.73 -19.13
C GLU A 57 9.25 14.82 -18.21
N PRO A 58 8.59 15.99 -18.12
CA PRO A 58 7.50 16.23 -17.18
C PRO A 58 6.40 15.16 -17.23
N GLY A 59 6.10 14.65 -18.45
CA GLY A 59 5.13 13.58 -18.67
C GLY A 59 5.52 12.27 -18.00
N LEU A 60 6.82 11.92 -17.97
CA LEU A 60 7.31 10.72 -17.32
C LEU A 60 7.19 10.81 -15.80
N VAL A 61 7.49 11.98 -15.22
CA VAL A 61 7.34 12.23 -13.78
C VAL A 61 5.86 12.12 -13.39
N TRP A 62 4.97 12.79 -14.13
CA TRP A 62 3.53 12.71 -13.88
C TRP A 62 3.00 11.29 -14.02
N TRP A 63 3.40 10.56 -15.06
CA TRP A 63 3.02 9.16 -15.24
C TRP A 63 3.48 8.27 -14.09
N LYS A 64 4.73 8.44 -13.60
CA LYS A 64 5.24 7.72 -12.42
C LYS A 64 4.41 8.03 -11.17
N MET A 65 4.02 9.30 -10.97
CA MET A 65 3.15 9.67 -9.85
C MET A 65 1.77 9.03 -9.97
N GLN A 66 1.17 9.04 -11.16
CA GLN A 66 -0.13 8.40 -11.41
C GLN A 66 -0.07 6.88 -11.19
N LEU A 67 1.03 6.25 -11.60
CA LEU A 67 1.24 4.82 -11.40
C LEU A 67 1.37 4.47 -9.91
N ARG A 68 2.03 5.31 -9.12
CA ARG A 68 2.09 5.15 -7.65
C ARG A 68 0.71 5.26 -7.03
N ALA A 69 -0.07 6.28 -7.39
CA ALA A 69 -1.44 6.44 -6.91
C ALA A 69 -2.32 5.21 -7.22
N ARG A 70 -2.25 4.71 -8.46
CA ARG A 70 -2.98 3.50 -8.87
C ARG A 70 -2.56 2.25 -8.10
N ARG A 71 -1.27 2.11 -7.78
CA ARG A 71 -0.76 0.98 -6.97
C ARG A 71 -1.27 1.05 -5.54
N ASP A 72 -1.34 2.24 -4.95
CA ASP A 72 -1.87 2.41 -3.59
C ASP A 72 -3.37 2.09 -3.52
N ASP A 73 -4.13 2.46 -4.55
CA ASP A 73 -5.54 2.08 -4.70
C ASP A 73 -5.70 0.56 -4.85
N ALA A 74 -4.89 -0.08 -5.70
CA ALA A 74 -4.91 -1.52 -5.88
C ALA A 74 -4.52 -2.27 -4.59
N ALA A 75 -3.52 -1.78 -3.86
CA ALA A 75 -3.12 -2.35 -2.58
C ALA A 75 -4.24 -2.24 -1.54
N ARG A 76 -4.97 -1.11 -1.51
CA ARG A 76 -6.17 -0.96 -0.65
C ARG A 76 -7.26 -1.96 -1.02
N ALA A 77 -7.51 -2.18 -2.31
CA ALA A 77 -8.50 -3.14 -2.79
C ALA A 77 -8.12 -4.60 -2.48
N ALA A 78 -6.83 -4.93 -2.40
CA ALA A 78 -6.34 -6.28 -2.09
C ALA A 78 -6.37 -6.62 -0.58
N ARG A 79 -6.41 -5.63 0.32
CA ARG A 79 -6.46 -5.84 1.79
C ARG A 79 -7.53 -6.84 2.26
N PRO A 80 -8.83 -6.73 1.85
CA PRO A 80 -9.86 -7.65 2.32
C PRO A 80 -9.60 -9.10 1.88
N VAL A 81 -9.04 -9.32 0.69
CA VAL A 81 -8.73 -10.66 0.17
C VAL A 81 -7.68 -11.33 1.04
N VAL A 82 -6.60 -10.61 1.37
CA VAL A 82 -5.53 -11.13 2.24
C VAL A 82 -6.03 -11.44 3.65
N VAL A 83 -6.93 -10.61 4.19
CA VAL A 83 -7.55 -10.85 5.50
C VAL A 83 -8.42 -12.10 5.47
N ALA A 84 -9.25 -12.26 4.44
CA ALA A 84 -10.10 -13.44 4.27
C ALA A 84 -9.28 -14.73 4.13
N GLU A 85 -8.18 -14.69 3.36
CA GLU A 85 -7.28 -15.83 3.19
C GLU A 85 -6.63 -16.25 4.51
N ARG A 86 -6.12 -15.28 5.28
CA ARG A 86 -5.54 -15.56 6.62
C ARG A 86 -6.56 -16.09 7.60
N ALA A 87 -7.79 -15.55 7.58
CA ALA A 87 -8.87 -16.05 8.43
C ALA A 87 -9.24 -17.50 8.06
N ALA A 88 -9.33 -17.81 6.77
CA ALA A 88 -9.59 -19.16 6.29
C ALA A 88 -8.49 -20.14 6.74
N MET A 89 -7.21 -19.78 6.57
CA MET A 89 -6.08 -20.60 7.03
C MET A 89 -6.13 -20.83 8.55
N ALA A 90 -6.47 -19.81 9.34
CA ALA A 90 -6.59 -19.93 10.78
C ALA A 90 -7.71 -20.89 11.19
N VAL A 91 -8.89 -20.78 10.56
CA VAL A 91 -10.03 -21.67 10.81
C VAL A 91 -9.68 -23.12 10.45
N VAL A 92 -9.08 -23.35 9.28
CA VAL A 92 -8.66 -24.68 8.84
C VAL A 92 -7.61 -25.25 9.80
N GLY A 93 -6.60 -24.46 10.16
CA GLY A 93 -5.55 -24.87 11.09
C GLY A 93 -6.10 -25.25 12.47
N LEU A 94 -6.99 -24.43 13.04
CA LEU A 94 -7.65 -24.72 14.31
C LEU A 94 -8.54 -25.98 14.21
N GLY A 95 -9.27 -26.15 13.11
CA GLY A 95 -10.09 -27.32 12.87
C GLY A 95 -9.26 -28.61 12.81
N LEU A 96 -8.12 -28.59 12.11
CA LEU A 96 -7.20 -29.73 12.04
C LEU A 96 -6.60 -30.07 13.41
N LEU A 97 -6.12 -29.06 14.16
CA LEU A 97 -5.58 -29.26 15.51
C LEU A 97 -6.63 -29.83 16.47
N GLY A 98 -7.84 -29.26 16.44
CA GLY A 98 -8.97 -29.75 17.23
C GLY A 98 -9.36 -31.19 16.88
N GLY A 99 -9.42 -31.51 15.58
CA GLY A 99 -9.72 -32.85 15.10
C GLY A 99 -8.68 -33.90 15.52
N ILE A 100 -7.39 -33.55 15.42
CA ILE A 100 -6.29 -34.42 15.88
C ILE A 100 -6.38 -34.65 17.40
N ALA A 101 -6.60 -33.58 18.17
CA ALA A 101 -6.74 -33.68 19.63
C ALA A 101 -7.92 -34.58 20.02
N TRP A 102 -9.08 -34.41 19.37
CA TRP A 102 -10.25 -35.25 19.58
C TRP A 102 -9.95 -36.73 19.29
N MET A 103 -9.38 -37.02 18.13
CA MET A 103 -9.06 -38.41 17.75
C MET A 103 -8.06 -39.06 18.72
N SER A 104 -7.10 -38.29 19.23
CA SER A 104 -6.14 -38.78 20.23
C SER A 104 -6.80 -39.05 21.59
N ALA A 105 -7.83 -38.29 21.96
CA ALA A 105 -8.59 -38.51 23.18
C ALA A 105 -9.43 -39.79 23.08
N GLU A 106 -10.12 -40.02 21.96
CA GLU A 106 -10.87 -41.26 21.71
C GLU A 106 -9.96 -42.50 21.76
N ALA A 107 -8.78 -42.39 21.14
CA ALA A 107 -7.78 -43.47 21.18
C ALA A 107 -7.27 -43.73 22.62
N ALA A 108 -7.04 -42.68 23.41
CA ALA A 108 -6.64 -42.80 24.81
C ALA A 108 -7.74 -43.43 25.67
N VAL A 109 -9.00 -43.03 25.49
CA VAL A 109 -10.16 -43.62 26.20
C VAL A 109 -10.30 -45.11 25.86
N ALA A 110 -10.17 -45.48 24.59
CA ALA A 110 -10.22 -46.88 24.16
C ALA A 110 -9.09 -47.72 24.78
N ALA A 111 -7.86 -47.18 24.81
CA ALA A 111 -6.72 -47.85 25.43
C ALA A 111 -6.91 -48.05 26.95
N ILE A 112 -7.40 -47.03 27.67
CA ILE A 112 -7.69 -47.12 29.10
C ILE A 112 -8.77 -48.19 29.36
N GLY A 113 -9.83 -48.24 28.56
CA GLY A 113 -10.88 -49.26 28.69
C GLY A 113 -10.35 -50.70 28.54
N LEU A 114 -9.42 -50.92 27.62
CA LEU A 114 -8.80 -52.24 27.39
C LEU A 114 -7.90 -52.67 28.57
N VAL A 115 -7.21 -51.72 29.19
CA VAL A 115 -6.44 -51.96 30.43
C VAL A 115 -7.36 -52.30 31.60
N VAL A 116 -8.47 -51.57 31.79
CA VAL A 116 -9.42 -51.85 32.86
C VAL A 116 -10.08 -53.23 32.69
N LEU A 117 -10.49 -53.59 31.47
CA LEU A 117 -11.06 -54.91 31.18
C LEU A 117 -10.07 -56.05 31.43
N SER A 118 -8.80 -55.87 31.05
CA SER A 118 -7.77 -56.88 31.33
C SER A 118 -7.47 -57.01 32.82
N ALA A 119 -7.48 -55.91 33.59
CA ALA A 119 -7.36 -55.94 35.04
C ALA A 119 -8.55 -56.63 35.73
N MET A 120 -9.78 -56.42 35.24
CA MET A 120 -10.97 -57.12 35.75
C MET A 120 -10.93 -58.62 35.43
N ALA A 121 -10.53 -59.01 34.22
CA ALA A 121 -10.36 -60.41 33.84
C ALA A 121 -9.27 -61.11 34.68
N GLY A 122 -8.14 -60.43 34.91
CA GLY A 122 -7.07 -60.93 35.77
C GLY A 122 -7.51 -61.13 37.23
N SER A 123 -8.39 -60.25 37.73
CA SER A 123 -8.93 -60.35 39.09
C SER A 123 -9.85 -61.58 39.26
N VAL A 124 -10.64 -61.91 38.24
CA VAL A 124 -11.50 -63.13 38.26
C VAL A 124 -10.66 -64.40 38.23
N VAL A 125 -9.60 -64.43 37.43
CA VAL A 125 -8.67 -65.57 37.34
C VAL A 125 -7.89 -65.76 38.64
N TRP A 126 -7.39 -64.67 39.24
CA TRP A 126 -6.70 -64.71 40.53
C TRP A 126 -7.63 -65.22 41.65
N PHE A 127 -8.87 -64.73 41.69
CA PHE A 127 -9.85 -65.16 42.70
C PHE A 127 -10.25 -66.63 42.54
N ALA A 128 -10.38 -67.12 41.30
CA ALA A 128 -10.67 -68.53 41.02
C ALA A 128 -9.53 -69.47 41.46
N TRP A 129 -8.27 -69.05 41.30
CA TRP A 129 -7.10 -69.83 41.72
C TRP A 129 -6.93 -69.86 43.25
N SER A 130 -7.28 -68.76 43.93
CA SER A 130 -7.16 -68.64 45.40
C SER A 130 -8.15 -69.50 46.21
N ARG A 131 -9.13 -70.14 45.56
CA ARG A 131 -10.18 -70.96 46.21
C ARG A 131 -9.92 -72.47 46.18
N HIS A 132 -8.83 -72.92 45.56
CA HIS A 132 -8.36 -74.31 45.60
C HIS A 132 -7.25 -74.47 46.64
#